data_AF-A0AA35WJB2-F1
#
_entry.id   AF-A0AA35WJB2-F1
#
_cell.length_a   1.000
_cell.length_b   1.000
_cell.length_c   1.000
_cell.angle_alpha   90.00
_cell.angle_beta   90.00
_cell.angle_gamma   90.00
#
_symmetry.space_group_name_H-M   'P 1'
#
loop_
_entity.id
_entity.type
_entity.pdbx_description
1 polymer ?
#
loop_
_entity_poly.entity_id
_entity_poly.type
_entity_poly.pdbx_seq_one_letter_code
_entity_poly.pdbx_strand_id
1 'polypeptide(L)'
;MDPQLSPAVYELVLNTFLQKDSKTLHKTVQAWPTSLYNPQAVINAVDDKLREQPNNEDLLKVKALLHEDLGQYEEALKIYLQQGHFEVFELIRKRKLHASLVGNLMTLMKLGSEETVNLLIAHRTEPPLQVERVVKVLDSTHTVEYLHKYLDGLFQKDPKAGGQYHQRQVELYATYDKEKLLPFLRSCTDIPLQKALQVCEKHNRYEEMVFLLARMGNPKAALELVIKKLEDVDKAIEFAMEEGDDDLWDALIHLSISNPKFVTGLLNNVGTHIDPTKLIQQIPEHTEIPNLGASLVKLLQDFQVQVNLREGCRKILVKDSHSLMEKLYKLQGSAVYIDGDTICKACGNEVIGTGIYMFATKSRFG
;
A
#
# COMPACT_ATOMS: atom_id res chain seq x y z
N MET A 1 -35.74 38.24 -28.14
CA MET A 1 -34.59 38.41 -29.04
C MET A 1 -33.90 39.68 -28.59
N ASP A 2 -32.77 39.55 -27.91
CA ASP A 2 -31.99 40.71 -27.51
C ASP A 2 -31.37 41.35 -28.77
N PRO A 3 -31.52 42.67 -28.98
CA PRO A 3 -30.94 43.34 -30.15
C PRO A 3 -29.41 43.26 -30.09
N GLN A 4 -28.79 42.70 -31.12
CA GLN A 4 -27.33 42.59 -31.25
C GLN A 4 -26.81 43.68 -32.19
N LEU A 5 -25.73 44.37 -31.79
CA LEU A 5 -25.03 45.32 -32.65
C LEU A 5 -24.26 44.58 -33.76
N SER A 6 -23.79 45.30 -34.78
CA SER A 6 -22.96 44.68 -35.81
C SER A 6 -21.61 44.20 -35.23
N PRO A 7 -21.07 43.04 -35.69
CA PRO A 7 -19.81 42.50 -35.19
C PRO A 7 -18.63 43.48 -35.22
N ALA A 8 -18.61 44.38 -36.21
CA ALA A 8 -17.60 45.42 -36.35
C ALA A 8 -17.55 46.42 -35.17
N VAL A 9 -18.69 46.69 -34.51
CA VAL A 9 -18.73 47.59 -33.35
C VAL A 9 -18.12 46.90 -32.13
N TYR A 10 -18.38 45.60 -31.95
CA TYR A 10 -17.74 44.81 -30.90
C TYR A 10 -16.22 44.70 -31.12
N GLU A 11 -15.77 44.48 -32.35
CA GLU A 11 -14.33 44.45 -32.71
C GLU A 11 -13.64 45.80 -32.46
N LEU A 12 -14.30 46.92 -32.77
CA LEU A 12 -13.77 48.26 -32.49
C LEU A 12 -13.60 48.49 -30.99
N VAL A 13 -14.58 48.08 -30.19
CA VAL A 13 -14.50 48.17 -28.72
C VAL A 13 -13.39 47.29 -28.18
N LEU A 14 -13.28 46.03 -28.64
CA LEU A 14 -12.19 45.13 -28.25
C LEU A 14 -10.81 45.70 -28.65
N ASN A 15 -10.68 46.30 -29.84
CA ASN A 15 -9.44 46.97 -30.26
C ASN A 15 -9.10 48.20 -29.40
N THR A 16 -10.10 48.96 -28.95
CA THR A 16 -9.86 50.09 -28.04
C THR A 16 -9.38 49.63 -26.66
N PHE A 17 -9.92 48.53 -26.13
CA PHE A 17 -9.44 47.91 -24.90
C PHE A 17 -8.06 47.31 -25.10
N LEU A 18 -7.82 46.66 -26.23
CA LEU A 18 -6.51 46.14 -26.60
C LEU A 18 -5.45 47.23 -26.56
N GLN A 19 -5.74 48.47 -26.98
CA GLN A 19 -4.79 49.58 -26.91
C GLN A 19 -4.61 50.18 -25.51
N LYS A 20 -5.68 50.31 -24.72
CA LYS A 20 -5.67 51.06 -23.45
C LYS A 20 -5.45 50.20 -22.20
N ASP A 21 -6.00 49.00 -22.15
CA ASP A 21 -5.96 48.15 -20.95
C ASP A 21 -6.21 46.66 -21.29
N SER A 22 -5.13 45.87 -21.24
CA SER A 22 -5.16 44.43 -21.51
C SER A 22 -6.00 43.63 -20.49
N LYS A 23 -6.20 44.13 -19.27
CA LYS A 23 -6.95 43.42 -18.22
C LYS A 23 -8.45 43.52 -18.42
N THR A 24 -8.93 44.69 -18.83
CA THR A 24 -10.35 44.86 -19.18
C THR A 24 -10.69 44.07 -20.44
N LEU A 25 -9.78 44.01 -21.42
CA LEU A 25 -9.92 43.15 -22.59
C LEU A 25 -10.16 41.68 -22.19
N HIS A 26 -9.33 41.12 -21.31
CA HIS A 26 -9.47 39.75 -20.81
C HIS A 26 -10.84 39.49 -20.19
N LYS A 27 -11.31 40.38 -19.29
CA LYS A 27 -12.64 40.25 -18.67
C LYS A 27 -13.77 40.33 -19.69
N THR A 28 -13.66 41.21 -20.68
CA THR A 28 -14.69 41.36 -21.71
C THR A 28 -14.77 40.15 -22.64
N VAL A 29 -13.63 39.59 -23.05
CA VAL A 29 -13.59 38.38 -23.88
C VAL A 29 -14.16 37.18 -23.14
N GLN A 30 -13.89 37.06 -21.83
CA GLN A 30 -14.48 36.00 -21.00
C GLN A 30 -16.00 36.12 -20.83
N ALA A 31 -16.54 37.35 -20.86
CA ALA A 31 -17.97 37.60 -20.64
C ALA A 31 -18.80 37.57 -21.93
N TRP A 32 -18.19 37.84 -23.08
CA TRP A 32 -18.91 37.99 -24.35
C TRP A 32 -18.95 36.68 -25.15
N PRO A 33 -20.14 36.23 -25.59
CA PRO A 33 -20.22 35.07 -26.48
C PRO A 33 -19.57 35.36 -27.84
N THR A 34 -18.89 34.34 -28.37
CA THR A 34 -18.09 34.40 -29.61
C THR A 34 -18.91 34.60 -30.88
N SER A 35 -20.25 34.57 -30.77
CA SER A 35 -21.16 34.93 -31.85
C SER A 35 -21.24 36.45 -32.10
N LEU A 36 -20.73 37.28 -31.19
CA LEU A 36 -20.86 38.75 -31.25
C LEU A 36 -19.73 39.44 -32.03
N TYR A 37 -18.61 38.78 -32.29
CA TYR A 37 -17.43 39.35 -32.93
C TYR A 37 -16.68 38.29 -33.74
N ASN A 38 -15.81 38.68 -34.68
CA ASN A 38 -14.95 37.72 -35.37
C ASN A 38 -13.69 37.40 -34.53
N PRO A 39 -13.56 36.18 -33.96
CA PRO A 39 -12.43 35.87 -33.08
C PRO A 39 -11.08 35.89 -33.80
N GLN A 40 -11.05 35.57 -35.11
CA GLN A 40 -9.80 35.59 -35.89
C GLN A 40 -9.26 37.01 -36.11
N ALA A 41 -10.16 37.99 -36.30
CA ALA A 41 -9.77 39.39 -36.43
C ALA A 41 -9.15 39.92 -35.13
N VAL A 42 -9.72 39.50 -33.98
CA VAL A 42 -9.20 39.85 -32.66
C VAL A 42 -7.86 39.14 -32.38
N ILE A 43 -7.69 37.87 -32.77
CA ILE A 43 -6.39 37.16 -32.66
C ILE A 43 -5.30 37.89 -33.44
N ASN A 44 -5.57 38.31 -34.68
CA ASN A 44 -4.58 39.03 -35.49
C ASN A 44 -4.18 40.36 -34.83
N ALA A 45 -5.15 41.11 -34.28
CA ALA A 45 -4.87 42.35 -33.55
C ALA A 45 -4.07 42.11 -32.26
N VAL A 46 -4.33 41.01 -31.55
CA VAL A 46 -3.55 40.57 -30.38
C VAL A 46 -2.15 40.16 -30.78
N ASP A 47 -1.98 39.45 -31.90
CA ASP A 47 -0.67 39.02 -32.42
C ASP A 47 0.20 40.21 -32.82
N ASP A 48 -0.37 41.21 -33.48
CA ASP A 48 0.34 42.44 -33.82
C ASP A 48 0.83 43.16 -32.55
N LYS A 49 0.03 43.18 -31.48
CA LYS A 49 0.43 43.78 -30.20
C LYS A 49 1.41 42.92 -29.40
N LEU A 50 1.34 41.59 -29.51
CA LEU A 50 2.30 40.67 -28.91
C LEU A 50 3.69 40.76 -29.56
N ARG A 51 3.80 41.23 -30.81
CA ARG A 51 5.12 41.53 -31.41
C ARG A 51 5.83 42.68 -30.69
N GLU A 52 5.07 43.66 -30.20
CA GLU A 52 5.60 44.79 -29.44
C GLU A 52 5.82 44.43 -27.96
N GLN A 53 4.95 43.58 -27.40
CA GLN A 53 4.98 43.16 -26.00
C GLN A 53 4.88 41.64 -25.85
N PRO A 54 5.97 40.89 -26.13
CA PRO A 54 5.93 39.43 -26.22
C PRO A 54 5.62 38.71 -24.89
N ASN A 55 5.92 39.34 -23.76
CA ASN A 55 5.72 38.77 -22.42
C ASN A 55 4.47 39.30 -21.71
N ASN A 56 3.54 39.95 -22.42
CA ASN A 56 2.32 40.45 -21.79
C ASN A 56 1.37 39.30 -21.44
N GLU A 57 1.27 38.97 -20.16
CA GLU A 57 0.52 37.81 -19.68
C GLU A 57 -0.97 37.86 -20.04
N ASP A 58 -1.59 39.04 -19.91
CA ASP A 58 -3.02 39.24 -20.13
C ASP A 58 -3.39 39.05 -21.61
N LEU A 59 -2.53 39.51 -22.53
CA LEU A 59 -2.74 39.35 -23.97
C LEU A 59 -2.61 37.91 -24.43
N LEU A 60 -1.65 37.17 -23.86
CA LEU A 60 -1.49 35.74 -24.13
C LEU A 60 -2.67 34.92 -23.58
N LYS A 61 -3.23 35.28 -22.42
CA LYS A 61 -4.47 34.66 -21.90
C LYS A 61 -5.66 34.91 -22.82
N VAL A 62 -5.83 36.15 -23.29
CA VAL A 62 -6.86 36.49 -24.28
C VAL A 62 -6.69 35.66 -25.55
N LYS A 63 -5.47 35.57 -26.07
CA LYS A 63 -5.18 34.76 -27.26
C LYS A 63 -5.54 33.29 -27.05
N ALA A 64 -5.18 32.72 -25.90
CA ALA A 64 -5.48 31.33 -25.58
C ALA A 64 -7.00 31.06 -25.50
N LEU A 65 -7.76 31.94 -24.83
CA LEU A 65 -9.22 31.85 -24.77
C LEU A 65 -9.86 31.91 -26.17
N LEU A 66 -9.42 32.85 -27.01
CA LEU A 66 -9.92 32.97 -28.38
C LEU A 66 -9.61 31.73 -29.23
N HIS A 67 -8.46 31.09 -29.02
CA HIS A 67 -8.15 29.80 -29.67
C HIS A 67 -9.01 28.65 -29.14
N GLU A 68 -9.34 28.61 -27.86
CA GLU A 68 -10.29 27.63 -27.31
C GLU A 68 -11.68 27.76 -27.94
N ASP A 69 -12.13 29.01 -28.11
CA ASP A 69 -13.43 29.34 -28.70
C ASP A 69 -13.52 28.99 -30.19
N LEU A 70 -12.42 29.11 -30.93
CA LEU A 70 -12.30 28.69 -32.33
C LEU A 70 -12.09 27.18 -32.51
N GLY A 71 -11.97 26.42 -31.41
CA GLY A 71 -11.67 24.98 -31.45
C GLY A 71 -10.21 24.64 -31.78
N GLN A 72 -9.32 25.63 -31.77
CA GLN A 72 -7.89 25.48 -32.05
C GLN A 72 -7.11 25.13 -30.77
N TYR A 73 -7.44 23.99 -30.18
CA TYR A 73 -6.97 23.62 -28.83
C TYR A 73 -5.46 23.40 -28.72
N GLU A 74 -4.79 22.98 -29.80
CA GLU A 74 -3.32 22.78 -29.79
C GLU A 74 -2.55 24.10 -29.61
N GLU A 75 -3.01 25.18 -30.26
CA GLU A 75 -2.40 26.50 -30.16
C GLU A 75 -2.69 27.14 -28.79
N ALA A 76 -3.92 26.99 -28.28
CA ALA A 76 -4.26 27.39 -26.92
C ALA A 76 -3.34 26.69 -25.89
N LEU A 77 -3.15 25.38 -26.03
CA LEU A 77 -2.30 24.59 -25.13
C LEU A 77 -0.83 25.02 -25.19
N LYS A 78 -0.28 25.32 -26.37
CA LYS A 78 1.08 25.86 -26.50
C LYS A 78 1.26 27.17 -25.72
N ILE A 79 0.29 28.07 -25.82
CA ILE A 79 0.32 29.36 -25.11
C ILE A 79 0.26 29.13 -23.60
N TYR A 80 -0.66 28.29 -23.12
CA TYR A 80 -0.78 28.02 -21.70
C TYR A 80 0.45 27.31 -21.11
N LEU A 81 1.10 26.43 -21.89
CA LEU A 81 2.36 25.80 -21.50
C LEU A 81 3.52 26.79 -21.40
N GLN A 82 3.59 27.78 -22.31
CA GLN A 82 4.62 28.82 -22.26
C GLN A 82 4.49 29.70 -21.00
N GLN A 83 3.26 29.90 -20.54
CA GLN A 83 3.00 30.70 -19.35
C GLN A 83 3.03 29.91 -18.03
N GLY A 84 3.01 28.58 -18.10
CA GLY A 84 2.94 27.74 -16.91
C GLY A 84 1.64 27.91 -16.12
N HIS A 85 0.51 28.09 -16.81
CA HIS A 85 -0.79 28.22 -16.15
C HIS A 85 -1.37 26.86 -15.79
N PHE A 86 -1.97 26.74 -14.61
CA PHE A 86 -2.55 25.49 -14.14
C PHE A 86 -3.82 25.10 -14.92
N GLU A 87 -4.47 26.08 -15.56
CA GLU A 87 -5.63 25.94 -16.43
C GLU A 87 -5.40 24.98 -17.61
N VAL A 88 -4.13 24.71 -17.98
CA VAL A 88 -3.78 23.65 -18.95
C VAL A 88 -4.41 22.31 -18.59
N PHE A 89 -4.41 21.95 -17.30
CA PHE A 89 -4.91 20.65 -16.85
C PHE A 89 -6.42 20.53 -17.02
N GLU A 90 -7.17 21.61 -16.80
CA GLU A 90 -8.61 21.66 -17.05
C GLU A 90 -8.93 21.54 -18.53
N LEU A 91 -8.16 22.22 -19.38
CA LEU A 91 -8.32 22.15 -20.83
C LEU A 91 -8.07 20.73 -21.36
N ILE A 92 -6.98 20.10 -20.93
CA ILE A 92 -6.63 18.72 -21.29
C ILE A 92 -7.75 17.76 -20.84
N ARG A 93 -8.27 17.94 -19.63
CA ARG A 93 -9.35 17.08 -19.09
C ARG A 93 -10.65 17.22 -19.87
N LYS A 94 -11.07 18.45 -20.18
CA LYS A 94 -12.33 18.72 -20.88
C LYS A 94 -12.30 18.30 -22.35
N ARG A 95 -11.16 18.47 -23.01
CA ARG A 95 -11.03 18.27 -24.47
C ARG A 95 -10.29 16.99 -24.87
N LYS A 96 -9.85 16.16 -23.91
CA LYS A 96 -9.18 14.87 -24.15
C LYS A 96 -7.95 14.98 -25.07
N LEU A 97 -7.11 15.98 -24.85
CA LEU A 97 -5.92 16.27 -25.67
C LEU A 97 -4.74 15.34 -25.33
N HIS A 98 -4.93 14.03 -25.48
CA HIS A 98 -3.99 13.02 -25.01
C HIS A 98 -2.66 13.00 -25.78
N ALA A 99 -2.67 13.31 -27.08
CA ALA A 99 -1.44 13.41 -27.87
C ALA A 99 -0.55 14.58 -27.42
N SER A 100 -1.16 15.74 -27.18
CA SER A 100 -0.48 16.93 -26.69
C SER A 100 0.02 16.76 -25.25
N LEU A 101 -0.68 15.97 -24.43
CA LEU A 101 -0.24 15.58 -23.09
C LEU A 101 1.06 14.77 -23.14
N VAL A 102 1.16 13.75 -23.99
CA VAL A 102 2.39 12.95 -24.13
C VAL A 102 3.53 13.79 -24.73
N GLY A 103 3.23 14.61 -25.74
CA GLY A 103 4.24 15.47 -26.39
C GLY A 103 4.84 16.52 -25.46
N ASN A 104 4.06 17.01 -24.49
CA ASN A 104 4.48 18.04 -23.53
C ASN A 104 4.62 17.53 -22.09
N LEU A 105 4.74 16.22 -21.93
CA LEU A 105 4.71 15.56 -20.61
C LEU A 105 5.72 16.17 -19.63
N MET A 106 6.91 16.51 -20.12
CA MET A 106 7.98 17.09 -19.30
C MET A 106 7.61 18.46 -18.72
N THR A 107 7.02 19.32 -19.53
CA THR A 107 6.60 20.66 -19.11
C THR A 107 5.46 20.56 -18.09
N LEU A 108 4.55 19.61 -18.30
CA LEU A 108 3.43 19.35 -17.40
C LEU A 108 3.88 18.74 -16.06
N MET A 109 4.81 17.79 -16.08
CA MET A 109 5.39 17.22 -14.85
C MET A 109 6.17 18.26 -14.03
N LYS A 110 6.81 19.24 -14.68
CA LYS A 110 7.45 20.37 -14.01
C LYS A 110 6.44 21.34 -13.40
N LEU A 111 5.30 21.54 -14.06
CA LEU A 111 4.26 22.45 -13.62
C LEU A 111 3.42 21.89 -12.46
N GLY A 112 3.02 20.63 -12.56
CA GLY A 112 2.18 19.95 -11.57
C GLY A 112 2.33 18.45 -11.71
N SER A 113 3.23 17.85 -10.94
CA SER A 113 3.53 16.42 -11.05
C SER A 113 2.36 15.54 -10.64
N GLU A 114 1.60 15.93 -9.61
CA GLU A 114 0.49 15.11 -9.10
C GLU A 114 -0.70 15.12 -10.07
N GLU A 115 -1.06 16.29 -10.58
CA GLU A 115 -2.15 16.46 -11.54
C GLU A 115 -1.84 15.77 -12.86
N THR A 116 -0.60 15.88 -13.33
CA THR A 116 -0.16 15.18 -14.54
C THR A 116 -0.27 13.67 -14.35
N VAL A 117 0.24 13.13 -13.23
CA VAL A 117 0.14 11.70 -12.92
C VAL A 117 -1.32 11.25 -12.82
N ASN A 118 -2.18 12.02 -12.14
CA ASN A 118 -3.61 11.72 -12.02
C ASN A 118 -4.31 11.68 -13.39
N LEU A 119 -4.00 12.61 -14.29
CA LEU A 119 -4.54 12.62 -15.66
C LEU A 119 -4.06 11.41 -16.48
N LEU A 120 -2.77 11.06 -16.37
CA LEU A 120 -2.22 9.88 -17.05
C LEU A 120 -2.90 8.60 -16.57
N ILE A 121 -3.12 8.45 -15.26
CA ILE A 121 -3.76 7.26 -14.68
C ILE A 121 -5.25 7.18 -15.04
N ALA A 122 -5.94 8.33 -15.05
CA ALA A 122 -7.37 8.41 -15.38
C ALA A 122 -7.66 7.94 -16.82
N HIS A 123 -6.78 8.27 -17.76
CA HIS A 123 -6.95 7.96 -19.19
C HIS A 123 -6.00 6.87 -19.70
N ARG A 124 -5.48 6.01 -18.81
CA ARG A 124 -4.46 4.98 -19.14
C ARG A 124 -4.87 3.96 -20.21
N THR A 125 -6.18 3.80 -20.47
CA THR A 125 -6.73 2.89 -21.47
C THR A 125 -6.89 3.55 -22.85
N GLU A 126 -6.80 4.88 -22.93
CA GLU A 126 -7.01 5.64 -24.16
C GLU A 126 -5.67 5.79 -24.91
N PRO A 127 -5.59 5.48 -26.23
CA PRO A 127 -4.39 5.78 -27.00
C PRO A 127 -4.22 7.31 -27.10
N PRO A 128 -3.00 7.88 -26.93
CA PRO A 128 -1.68 7.25 -26.80
C PRO A 128 -1.16 7.06 -25.36
N LEU A 129 -2.00 7.07 -24.33
CA LEU A 129 -1.62 7.08 -22.90
C LEU A 129 -1.38 5.69 -22.29
N GLN A 130 -1.08 4.70 -23.12
CA GLN A 130 -0.71 3.37 -22.66
C GLN A 130 0.55 3.45 -21.79
N VAL A 131 0.57 2.66 -20.71
CA VAL A 131 1.64 2.66 -19.69
C VAL A 131 3.00 2.46 -20.34
N GLU A 132 3.11 1.57 -21.34
CA GLU A 132 4.37 1.29 -22.02
C GLU A 132 4.93 2.49 -22.77
N ARG A 133 4.05 3.32 -23.36
CA ARG A 133 4.45 4.50 -24.11
C ARG A 133 4.87 5.63 -23.17
N VAL A 134 4.12 5.83 -22.08
CA VAL A 134 4.44 6.83 -21.06
C VAL A 134 5.77 6.51 -20.39
N VAL A 135 5.99 5.25 -20.00
CA VAL A 135 7.25 4.81 -19.38
C VAL A 135 8.42 4.99 -20.35
N LYS A 136 8.29 4.62 -21.63
CA LYS A 136 9.35 4.85 -22.64
C LYS A 136 9.73 6.32 -22.78
N VAL A 137 8.75 7.23 -22.78
CA VAL A 137 9.02 8.68 -22.86
C VAL A 137 9.76 9.16 -21.62
N LEU A 138 9.34 8.74 -20.43
CA LEU A 138 9.99 9.10 -19.17
C LEU A 138 11.40 8.49 -19.03
N ASP A 139 11.61 7.25 -19.50
CA ASP A 139 12.91 6.59 -19.53
C ASP A 139 13.90 7.29 -20.48
N SER A 140 13.44 7.68 -21.68
CA SER A 140 14.29 8.31 -22.69
C SER A 140 14.85 9.68 -22.28
N THR A 141 14.19 10.35 -21.34
CA THR A 141 14.50 11.72 -20.92
C THR A 141 15.33 11.80 -19.64
N HIS A 142 15.78 10.66 -19.10
CA HIS A 142 16.59 10.55 -17.87
C HIS A 142 15.95 11.23 -16.63
N THR A 143 14.63 11.39 -16.61
CA THR A 143 13.91 11.97 -15.46
C THR A 143 13.33 10.89 -14.56
N VAL A 144 14.25 10.19 -13.93
CA VAL A 144 14.01 9.00 -13.12
C VAL A 144 13.08 9.28 -11.91
N GLU A 145 13.09 10.51 -11.39
CA GLU A 145 12.17 10.98 -10.34
C GLU A 145 10.70 11.03 -10.80
N TYR A 146 10.43 11.51 -12.01
CA TYR A 146 9.06 11.60 -12.54
C TYR A 146 8.50 10.22 -12.88
N LEU A 147 9.36 9.32 -13.37
CA LEU A 147 9.01 7.92 -13.55
C LEU A 147 8.58 7.29 -12.21
N HIS A 148 9.34 7.55 -11.14
CA HIS A 148 8.99 7.06 -9.82
C HIS A 148 7.61 7.55 -9.36
N LYS A 149 7.32 8.86 -9.47
CA LYS A 149 6.01 9.43 -9.10
C LYS A 149 4.86 8.84 -9.92
N TYR A 150 5.06 8.62 -11.21
CA TYR A 150 4.05 7.99 -12.07
C TYR A 150 3.78 6.54 -11.68
N LEU A 151 4.83 5.75 -11.45
CA LEU A 151 4.69 4.34 -11.05
C LEU A 151 4.10 4.19 -9.63
N ASP A 152 4.46 5.07 -8.69
CA ASP A 152 3.86 5.12 -7.34
C ASP A 152 2.35 5.40 -7.42
N GLY A 153 1.95 6.42 -8.18
CA GLY A 153 0.54 6.74 -8.40
C GLY A 153 -0.21 5.61 -9.11
N LEU A 154 0.41 4.98 -10.11
CA LEU A 154 -0.16 3.83 -10.81
C LEU A 154 -0.40 2.66 -9.85
N PHE A 155 0.58 2.36 -9.00
CA PHE A 155 0.49 1.28 -8.01
C PHE A 155 -0.64 1.50 -6.99
N GLN A 156 -0.79 2.73 -6.49
CA GLN A 156 -1.85 3.07 -5.54
C GLN A 156 -3.26 2.91 -6.13
N LYS A 157 -3.42 3.14 -7.44
CA LYS A 157 -4.71 3.01 -8.13
C LYS A 157 -4.97 1.60 -8.64
N ASP A 158 -3.94 0.93 -9.14
CA ASP A 158 -4.02 -0.38 -9.75
C ASP A 158 -2.70 -1.16 -9.59
N PRO A 159 -2.57 -1.98 -8.52
CA PRO A 159 -1.36 -2.75 -8.23
C PRO A 159 -0.93 -3.73 -9.33
N LYS A 160 -1.83 -4.10 -10.26
CA LYS A 160 -1.53 -5.07 -11.33
C LYS A 160 -1.09 -4.40 -12.62
N ALA A 161 -1.54 -3.17 -12.89
CA ALA A 161 -1.22 -2.45 -14.11
C ALA A 161 0.29 -2.19 -14.28
N GLY A 162 1.03 -2.10 -13.17
CA GLY A 162 2.47 -1.87 -13.14
C GLY A 162 3.35 -3.12 -13.16
N GLY A 163 2.77 -4.33 -13.30
CA GLY A 163 3.47 -5.62 -13.07
C GLY A 163 4.85 -5.75 -13.73
N GLN A 164 4.96 -5.36 -15.00
CA GLN A 164 6.21 -5.45 -15.77
C GLN A 164 7.30 -4.48 -15.26
N TYR A 165 6.89 -3.40 -14.61
CA TYR A 165 7.75 -2.32 -14.13
C TYR A 165 8.06 -2.42 -12.64
N HIS A 166 7.47 -3.37 -11.91
CA HIS A 166 7.73 -3.54 -10.47
C HIS A 166 9.21 -3.74 -10.15
N GLN A 167 9.96 -4.46 -10.98
CA GLN A 167 11.41 -4.61 -10.80
C GLN A 167 12.11 -3.25 -10.83
N ARG A 168 11.76 -2.40 -11.80
CA ARG A 168 12.34 -1.06 -11.94
C ARG A 168 11.88 -0.17 -10.78
N GLN A 169 10.63 -0.29 -10.37
CA GLN A 169 10.06 0.47 -9.27
C GLN A 169 10.78 0.21 -7.93
N VAL A 170 11.25 -1.01 -7.67
CA VAL A 170 12.11 -1.31 -6.50
C VAL A 170 13.42 -0.52 -6.52
N GLU A 171 14.09 -0.43 -7.67
CA GLU A 171 15.31 0.39 -7.84
C GLU A 171 15.02 1.89 -7.59
N LEU A 172 13.85 2.34 -8.04
CA LEU A 172 13.40 3.72 -7.86
C LEU A 172 13.08 4.04 -6.39
N TYR A 173 12.31 3.20 -5.70
CA TYR A 173 12.03 3.37 -4.27
C TYR A 173 13.32 3.36 -3.44
N ALA A 174 14.25 2.45 -3.73
CA ALA A 174 15.52 2.39 -3.00
C ALA A 174 16.36 3.69 -3.09
N THR A 175 16.18 4.43 -4.20
CA THR A 175 16.89 5.68 -4.50
C THR A 175 16.16 6.93 -3.99
N TYR A 176 14.85 7.05 -4.26
CA TYR A 176 14.08 8.29 -4.07
C TYR A 176 13.17 8.29 -2.85
N ASP A 177 12.51 7.17 -2.55
CA ASP A 177 11.47 7.11 -1.50
C ASP A 177 11.57 5.80 -0.71
N LYS A 178 12.40 5.86 0.34
CA LYS A 178 12.84 4.69 1.11
C LYS A 178 11.71 4.11 1.96
N GLU A 179 10.86 4.96 2.52
CA GLU A 179 9.83 4.56 3.49
C GLU A 179 8.71 3.75 2.83
N LYS A 180 8.43 4.03 1.55
CA LYS A 180 7.39 3.32 0.79
C LYS A 180 7.83 1.97 0.25
N LEU A 181 9.13 1.64 0.31
CA LEU A 181 9.65 0.37 -0.22
C LEU A 181 9.06 -0.84 0.51
N LEU A 182 9.04 -0.82 1.85
CA LEU A 182 8.56 -1.94 2.66
C LEU A 182 7.04 -2.20 2.48
N PRO A 183 6.16 -1.18 2.52
CA PRO A 183 4.74 -1.35 2.16
C PRO A 183 4.53 -1.89 0.73
N PHE A 184 5.34 -1.43 -0.23
CA PHE A 184 5.28 -1.91 -1.61
C PHE A 184 5.66 -3.40 -1.72
N LEU A 185 6.74 -3.82 -1.06
CA LEU A 185 7.18 -5.23 -1.05
C LEU A 185 6.16 -6.16 -0.38
N ARG A 186 5.47 -5.68 0.66
CA ARG A 186 4.37 -6.43 1.32
C ARG A 186 3.16 -6.61 0.41
N SER A 187 2.83 -5.58 -0.37
CA SER A 187 1.64 -5.56 -1.21
C SER A 187 1.80 -6.33 -2.53
N CYS A 188 3.04 -6.39 -3.05
CA CYS A 188 3.33 -7.05 -4.32
C CYS A 188 3.61 -8.55 -4.18
N THR A 189 3.07 -9.37 -5.09
CA THR A 189 3.37 -10.81 -5.21
C THR A 189 4.32 -11.14 -6.35
N ASP A 190 4.32 -10.34 -7.42
CA ASP A 190 4.99 -10.67 -8.69
C ASP A 190 6.41 -10.10 -8.82
N ILE A 191 7.13 -9.92 -7.69
CA ILE A 191 8.47 -9.31 -7.69
C ILE A 191 9.57 -10.39 -7.76
N PRO A 192 10.59 -10.25 -8.63
CA PRO A 192 11.77 -11.09 -8.59
C PRO A 192 12.61 -10.79 -7.33
N LEU A 193 12.39 -11.58 -6.27
CA LEU A 193 12.98 -11.41 -4.93
C LEU A 193 14.51 -11.29 -4.96
N GLN A 194 15.19 -12.10 -5.78
CA GLN A 194 16.66 -12.09 -5.90
C GLN A 194 17.22 -10.73 -6.34
N LYS A 195 16.57 -10.09 -7.33
CA LYS A 195 17.04 -8.80 -7.85
C LYS A 195 16.70 -7.68 -6.87
N ALA A 196 15.53 -7.75 -6.24
CA ALA A 196 15.15 -6.81 -5.19
C ALA A 196 16.16 -6.85 -4.03
N LEU A 197 16.61 -8.05 -3.64
CA LEU A 197 17.62 -8.23 -2.60
C LEU A 197 18.95 -7.57 -3.00
N GLN A 198 19.46 -7.79 -4.22
CA GLN A 198 20.69 -7.15 -4.70
C GLN A 198 20.61 -5.61 -4.72
N VAL A 199 19.44 -5.06 -5.05
CA VAL A 199 19.21 -3.61 -4.99
C VAL A 199 19.25 -3.14 -3.53
N CYS A 200 18.58 -3.85 -2.63
CA CYS A 200 18.57 -3.51 -1.20
C CYS A 200 19.97 -3.60 -0.58
N GLU A 201 20.79 -4.60 -0.98
CA GLU A 201 22.19 -4.73 -0.58
C GLU A 201 23.01 -3.51 -0.99
N LYS A 202 22.90 -3.09 -2.25
CA LYS A 202 23.63 -1.91 -2.76
C LYS A 202 23.28 -0.62 -2.01
N HIS A 203 22.03 -0.50 -1.58
CA HIS A 203 21.54 0.68 -0.86
C HIS A 203 21.61 0.54 0.66
N ASN A 204 22.15 -0.56 1.20
CA ASN A 204 22.21 -0.89 2.64
C ASN A 204 20.83 -0.78 3.34
N ARG A 205 19.82 -1.46 2.78
CA ARG A 205 18.43 -1.45 3.26
C ARG A 205 18.12 -2.72 4.05
N TYR A 206 18.49 -2.69 5.33
CA TYR A 206 18.50 -3.90 6.15
C TYR A 206 17.10 -4.42 6.49
N GLU A 207 16.13 -3.57 6.83
CA GLU A 207 14.78 -4.02 7.21
C GLU A 207 14.04 -4.68 6.03
N GLU A 208 14.19 -4.11 4.84
CA GLU A 208 13.61 -4.64 3.62
C GLU A 208 14.32 -5.93 3.16
N MET A 209 15.64 -6.04 3.40
CA MET A 209 16.38 -7.29 3.19
C MET A 209 15.88 -8.41 4.10
N VAL A 210 15.62 -8.14 5.39
CA VAL A 210 15.06 -9.12 6.33
C VAL A 210 13.72 -9.62 5.80
N PHE A 211 12.84 -8.71 5.40
CA PHE A 211 11.53 -9.05 4.84
C PHE A 211 11.64 -9.91 3.56
N LEU A 212 12.54 -9.54 2.65
CA LEU A 212 12.79 -10.30 1.42
C LEU A 212 13.35 -11.69 1.70
N LEU A 213 14.32 -11.82 2.61
CA LEU A 213 14.94 -13.08 2.99
C LEU A 213 13.95 -14.04 3.68
N ALA A 214 13.09 -13.51 4.54
CA ALA A 214 12.00 -14.26 5.16
C ALA A 214 11.07 -14.84 4.09
N ARG A 215 10.63 -14.00 3.14
CA ARG A 215 9.77 -14.43 2.03
C ARG A 215 10.44 -15.40 1.06
N MET A 216 11.77 -15.36 0.95
CA MET A 216 12.56 -16.33 0.17
C MET A 216 12.72 -17.69 0.87
N GLY A 217 12.27 -17.82 2.13
CA GLY A 217 12.45 -19.03 2.93
C GLY A 217 13.86 -19.19 3.49
N ASN A 218 14.62 -18.10 3.62
CA ASN A 218 15.96 -18.10 4.22
C ASN A 218 15.98 -17.29 5.54
N PRO A 219 15.22 -17.70 6.57
CA PRO A 219 15.06 -16.90 7.78
C PRO A 219 16.35 -16.87 8.62
N LYS A 220 17.23 -17.88 8.53
CA LYS A 220 18.55 -17.89 9.20
C LYS A 220 19.44 -16.73 8.73
N ALA A 221 19.50 -16.50 7.42
CA ALA A 221 20.25 -15.37 6.85
C ALA A 221 19.61 -14.02 7.20
N ALA A 222 18.28 -13.97 7.26
CA ALA A 222 17.54 -12.78 7.71
C ALA A 222 17.91 -12.44 9.16
N LEU A 223 17.89 -13.43 10.04
CA LEU A 223 18.20 -13.30 11.46
C LEU A 223 19.66 -12.86 11.69
N GLU A 224 20.61 -13.47 10.97
CA GLU A 224 22.01 -13.03 11.00
C GLU A 224 22.16 -11.55 10.63
N LEU A 225 21.37 -11.07 9.68
CA LEU A 225 21.40 -9.69 9.24
C LEU A 225 20.81 -8.75 10.29
N VAL A 226 19.73 -9.14 10.97
CA VAL A 226 19.18 -8.37 12.11
C VAL A 226 20.24 -8.23 13.20
N ILE A 227 20.87 -9.34 13.60
CA ILE A 227 21.82 -9.35 14.72
C ILE A 227 23.10 -8.59 14.38
N LYS A 228 23.66 -8.77 13.18
CA LYS A 228 24.96 -8.17 12.80
C LYS A 228 24.86 -6.71 12.37
N LYS A 229 23.71 -6.26 11.86
CA LYS A 229 23.58 -4.92 11.22
C LYS A 229 22.54 -4.02 11.87
N LEU A 230 21.41 -4.56 12.30
CA LEU A 230 20.38 -3.77 12.99
C LEU A 230 20.66 -3.67 14.49
N GLU A 231 21.33 -4.68 15.08
CA GLU A 231 21.56 -4.80 16.54
C GLU A 231 20.28 -4.63 17.38
N ASP A 232 19.12 -4.85 16.76
CA ASP A 232 17.80 -4.66 17.36
C ASP A 232 17.32 -6.00 17.94
N VAL A 233 17.36 -6.10 19.27
CA VAL A 233 17.07 -7.34 20.00
C VAL A 233 15.58 -7.67 19.95
N ASP A 234 14.71 -6.67 20.08
CA ASP A 234 13.27 -6.88 20.14
C ASP A 234 12.73 -7.33 18.77
N LYS A 235 13.16 -6.70 17.68
CA LYS A 235 12.78 -7.11 16.32
C LYS A 235 13.26 -8.52 15.96
N ALA A 236 14.45 -8.90 16.42
CA ALA A 236 14.96 -10.25 16.17
C ALA A 236 14.13 -11.33 16.91
N ILE A 237 13.63 -11.00 18.10
CA ILE A 237 12.76 -11.86 18.90
C ILE A 237 11.37 -11.92 18.27
N GLU A 238 10.80 -10.78 17.85
CA GLU A 238 9.53 -10.74 17.11
C GLU A 238 9.59 -11.59 15.83
N PHE A 239 10.68 -11.47 15.06
CA PHE A 239 10.90 -12.27 13.86
C PHE A 239 10.94 -13.79 14.16
N ALA A 240 11.65 -14.18 15.22
CA ALA A 240 11.72 -15.58 15.64
C ALA A 240 10.38 -16.11 16.17
N MET A 241 9.58 -15.26 16.82
CA MET A 241 8.23 -15.61 17.27
C MET A 241 7.25 -15.77 16.10
N GLU A 242 7.34 -14.94 15.06
CA GLU A 242 6.47 -15.00 13.88
C GLU A 242 6.71 -16.24 13.03
N GLU A 243 7.98 -16.63 12.82
CA GLU A 243 8.33 -17.82 12.02
C GLU A 243 8.05 -19.14 12.77
N GLY A 244 8.19 -19.15 14.10
CA GLY A 244 7.83 -20.31 14.94
C GLY A 244 8.69 -21.55 14.74
N ASP A 245 9.91 -21.41 14.20
CA ASP A 245 10.86 -22.50 13.94
C ASP A 245 11.87 -22.64 15.08
N ASP A 246 11.94 -23.83 15.69
CA ASP A 246 12.90 -24.17 16.76
C ASP A 246 14.36 -24.06 16.28
N ASP A 247 14.64 -24.39 15.01
CA ASP A 247 15.98 -24.28 14.43
C ASP A 247 16.45 -22.82 14.35
N LEU A 248 15.50 -21.89 14.21
CA LEU A 248 15.78 -20.46 14.16
C LEU A 248 16.13 -19.93 15.55
N TRP A 249 15.45 -20.43 16.58
CA TRP A 249 15.77 -20.13 17.98
C TRP A 249 17.15 -20.64 18.36
N ASP A 250 17.52 -21.85 17.95
CA ASP A 250 18.87 -22.38 18.19
C ASP A 250 19.94 -21.53 17.48
N ALA A 251 19.66 -21.08 16.24
CA ALA A 251 20.53 -20.13 15.53
C ALA A 251 20.61 -18.77 16.25
N LEU A 252 19.49 -18.28 16.78
CA LEU A 252 19.42 -17.04 17.56
C LEU A 252 20.24 -17.14 18.84
N ILE A 253 20.12 -18.26 19.56
CA ILE A 253 20.90 -18.54 20.77
C ILE A 253 22.38 -18.55 20.42
N HIS A 254 22.80 -19.30 19.41
CA HIS A 254 24.20 -19.35 18.98
C HIS A 254 24.78 -17.98 18.59
N LEU A 255 24.01 -17.16 17.87
CA LEU A 255 24.43 -15.82 17.47
C LEU A 255 24.42 -14.83 18.65
N SER A 256 23.49 -15.01 19.60
CA SER A 256 23.35 -14.16 20.78
C SER A 256 24.46 -14.35 21.81
N ILE A 257 25.07 -15.54 21.90
CA ILE A 257 26.21 -15.81 22.79
C ILE A 257 27.37 -14.83 22.52
N SER A 258 27.49 -14.36 21.27
CA SER A 258 28.53 -13.40 20.88
C SER A 258 28.26 -11.97 21.38
N ASN A 259 27.05 -11.65 21.83
CA ASN A 259 26.66 -10.30 22.25
C ASN A 259 25.83 -10.31 23.57
N PRO A 260 26.43 -9.91 24.71
CA PRO A 260 25.79 -9.97 26.03
C PRO A 260 24.47 -9.19 26.14
N LYS A 261 24.32 -8.09 25.40
CA LYS A 261 23.06 -7.31 25.39
C LYS A 261 21.89 -8.11 24.80
N PHE A 262 22.20 -8.96 23.83
CA PHE A 262 21.21 -9.80 23.16
C PHE A 262 20.72 -10.92 24.08
N VAL A 263 21.63 -11.48 24.89
CA VAL A 263 21.29 -12.47 25.92
C VAL A 263 20.35 -11.88 26.97
N THR A 264 20.59 -10.63 27.42
CA THR A 264 19.69 -9.95 28.37
C THR A 264 18.29 -9.71 27.76
N GLY A 265 18.20 -9.29 26.50
CA GLY A 265 16.91 -9.08 25.84
C GLY A 265 16.16 -10.40 25.60
N LEU A 266 16.87 -11.47 25.21
CA LEU A 266 16.32 -12.82 25.15
C LEU A 266 15.76 -13.25 26.51
N LEU A 267 16.55 -13.17 27.58
CA LEU A 267 16.09 -13.56 28.91
C LEU A 267 14.82 -12.82 29.38
N ASN A 268 14.63 -11.58 28.94
CA ASN A 268 13.46 -10.77 29.30
C ASN A 268 12.19 -11.09 28.50
N ASN A 269 12.32 -11.64 27.28
CA ASN A 269 11.19 -11.84 26.35
C ASN A 269 10.95 -13.33 26.01
N VAL A 270 11.88 -14.23 26.33
CA VAL A 270 11.82 -15.67 25.97
C VAL A 270 10.89 -16.49 26.86
N GLY A 271 10.41 -15.93 27.98
CA GLY A 271 9.64 -16.64 29.01
C GLY A 271 8.40 -17.40 28.51
N THR A 272 7.92 -17.14 27.29
CA THR A 272 6.72 -17.77 26.73
C THR A 272 6.96 -18.87 25.70
N HIS A 273 8.10 -18.93 25.01
CA HIS A 273 8.26 -19.73 23.79
C HIS A 273 9.40 -20.77 23.82
N ILE A 274 10.45 -20.59 24.62
CA ILE A 274 11.59 -21.51 24.65
C ILE A 274 11.78 -22.07 26.06
N ASP A 275 12.20 -23.33 26.13
CA ASP A 275 12.67 -23.91 27.38
C ASP A 275 13.89 -23.12 27.93
N PRO A 276 13.77 -22.53 29.12
CA PRO A 276 14.82 -21.67 29.68
C PRO A 276 16.06 -22.49 30.06
N THR A 277 15.91 -23.81 30.22
CA THR A 277 17.01 -24.74 30.43
C THR A 277 17.94 -24.82 29.23
N LYS A 278 17.42 -24.79 27.99
CA LYS A 278 18.24 -24.76 26.76
C LYS A 278 19.09 -23.50 26.71
N LEU A 279 18.49 -22.36 27.05
CA LEU A 279 19.18 -21.07 27.04
C LEU A 279 20.23 -20.98 28.16
N ILE A 280 19.93 -21.45 29.37
CA ILE A 280 20.88 -21.44 30.49
C ILE A 280 22.08 -22.38 30.23
N GLN A 281 21.85 -23.54 29.61
CA GLN A 281 22.92 -24.51 29.30
C GLN A 281 23.87 -24.04 28.18
N GLN A 282 23.42 -23.14 27.31
CA GLN A 282 24.18 -22.65 26.16
C GLN A 282 25.02 -21.40 26.48
N ILE A 283 24.88 -20.80 27.67
CA ILE A 283 25.66 -19.62 28.09
C ILE A 283 27.08 -20.09 28.49
N PRO A 284 28.16 -19.56 27.87
CA PRO A 284 29.52 -19.90 28.24
C PRO A 284 29.84 -19.48 29.68
N GLU A 285 30.62 -20.30 30.37
CA GLU A 285 31.23 -19.92 31.64
C GLU A 285 32.12 -18.68 31.41
N HIS A 286 31.94 -17.64 32.23
CA HIS A 286 32.66 -16.34 32.21
C HIS A 286 32.11 -15.20 31.32
N THR A 287 30.88 -15.26 30.79
CA THR A 287 30.25 -14.07 30.18
C THR A 287 29.67 -13.11 31.23
N GLU A 288 30.13 -11.87 31.27
CA GLU A 288 29.52 -10.80 32.07
C GLU A 288 28.22 -10.31 31.43
N ILE A 289 27.09 -10.89 31.87
CA ILE A 289 25.76 -10.47 31.42
C ILE A 289 25.23 -9.37 32.36
N PRO A 290 24.99 -8.14 31.88
CA PRO A 290 24.42 -7.09 32.70
C PRO A 290 22.98 -7.45 33.12
N ASN A 291 22.64 -7.20 34.39
CA ASN A 291 21.31 -7.41 34.95
C ASN A 291 20.76 -8.85 34.85
N LEU A 292 21.63 -9.85 34.85
CA LEU A 292 21.25 -11.26 34.81
C LEU A 292 20.25 -11.63 35.92
N GLY A 293 20.51 -11.19 37.16
CA GLY A 293 19.65 -11.52 38.31
C GLY A 293 18.21 -11.03 38.16
N ALA A 294 18.01 -9.77 37.74
CA ALA A 294 16.67 -9.23 37.51
C ALA A 294 15.96 -9.93 36.35
N SER A 295 16.69 -10.23 35.27
CA SER A 295 16.15 -10.92 34.08
C SER A 295 15.74 -12.36 34.41
N LEU A 296 16.53 -13.07 35.23
CA LEU A 296 16.19 -14.41 35.72
C LEU A 296 14.98 -14.41 36.66
N VAL A 297 14.86 -13.43 37.56
CA VAL A 297 13.69 -13.31 38.42
C VAL A 297 12.43 -13.09 37.59
N LYS A 298 12.48 -12.21 36.59
CA LYS A 298 11.37 -11.98 35.67
C LYS A 298 11.01 -13.26 34.91
N LEU A 299 12.01 -13.93 34.33
CA LEU A 299 11.82 -15.20 33.63
C LEU A 299 11.17 -16.25 34.52
N LEU A 300 11.65 -16.44 35.76
CA LEU A 300 11.07 -17.40 36.70
C LEU A 300 9.62 -17.05 37.08
N GLN A 301 9.31 -15.77 37.24
CA GLN A 301 7.94 -15.31 37.47
C GLN A 301 7.03 -15.63 36.27
N ASP A 302 7.48 -15.34 35.05
CA ASP A 302 6.74 -15.63 33.82
C ASP A 302 6.49 -17.13 33.66
N PHE A 303 7.51 -17.96 33.90
CA PHE A 303 7.38 -19.43 33.92
C PHE A 303 6.43 -19.91 35.01
N GLN A 304 6.48 -19.34 36.22
CA GLN A 304 5.57 -19.71 37.29
C GLN A 304 4.11 -19.41 36.90
N VAL A 305 3.85 -18.26 36.26
CA VAL A 305 2.52 -17.93 35.74
C VAL A 305 2.07 -18.95 34.70
N GLN A 306 2.94 -19.36 33.77
CA GLN A 306 2.61 -20.39 32.79
C GLN A 306 2.28 -21.75 33.43
N VAL A 307 3.07 -22.20 34.40
CA VAL A 307 2.82 -23.45 35.12
C VAL A 307 1.48 -23.39 35.85
N ASN A 308 1.21 -22.28 36.56
CA ASN A 308 -0.05 -22.06 37.25
C ASN A 308 -1.25 -22.08 36.27
N LEU A 309 -1.10 -21.47 35.09
CA LEU A 309 -2.13 -21.47 34.05
C LEU A 309 -2.37 -22.88 33.51
N ARG A 310 -1.32 -23.61 33.17
CA ARG A 310 -1.42 -25.01 32.69
C ARG A 310 -2.07 -25.91 33.73
N GLU A 311 -1.72 -25.76 35.01
CA GLU A 311 -2.37 -26.49 36.09
C GLU A 311 -3.85 -26.11 36.26
N GLY A 312 -4.18 -24.82 36.14
CA GLY A 312 -5.55 -24.33 36.18
C GLY A 312 -6.38 -24.92 35.05
N CYS A 313 -5.90 -24.83 33.81
CA CYS A 313 -6.52 -25.44 32.62
C CYS A 313 -6.68 -26.95 32.79
N ARG A 314 -5.66 -27.65 33.30
CA ARG A 314 -5.73 -29.09 33.57
C ARG A 314 -6.83 -29.43 34.59
N LYS A 315 -6.91 -28.69 35.70
CA LYS A 315 -7.94 -28.90 36.74
C LYS A 315 -9.35 -28.68 36.19
N ILE A 316 -9.55 -27.62 35.40
CA ILE A 316 -10.83 -27.32 34.75
C ILE A 316 -11.19 -28.44 33.76
N LEU A 317 -10.26 -28.82 32.89
CA LEU A 317 -10.50 -29.83 31.85
C LEU A 317 -10.80 -31.21 32.45
N VAL A 318 -10.11 -31.60 33.53
CA VAL A 318 -10.41 -32.83 34.27
C VAL A 318 -11.78 -32.77 34.93
N LYS A 319 -12.14 -31.64 35.56
CA LYS A 319 -13.45 -31.45 36.19
C LYS A 319 -14.58 -31.48 35.15
N ASP A 320 -14.40 -30.82 34.01
CA ASP A 320 -15.38 -30.77 32.94
C ASP A 320 -15.56 -32.13 32.27
N SER A 321 -14.46 -32.86 32.04
CA SER A 321 -14.49 -34.24 31.57
C SER A 321 -15.29 -35.14 32.52
N HIS A 322 -15.04 -35.03 33.83
CA HIS A 322 -15.77 -35.80 34.84
C HIS A 322 -17.26 -35.42 34.88
N SER A 323 -17.59 -34.13 34.84
CA SER A 323 -18.96 -33.61 34.83
C SER A 323 -19.74 -34.06 33.58
N LEU A 324 -19.12 -34.01 32.41
CA LEU A 324 -19.70 -34.50 31.15
C LEU A 324 -19.91 -36.01 31.19
N MET A 325 -18.94 -36.76 31.73
CA MET A 325 -19.07 -38.21 31.90
C MET A 325 -20.22 -38.58 32.84
N GLU A 326 -20.36 -37.88 33.97
CA GLU A 326 -21.46 -38.09 34.91
C GLU A 326 -22.83 -37.75 34.29
N LYS A 327 -22.92 -36.67 33.51
CA LYS A 327 -24.12 -36.32 32.75
C LYS A 327 -24.49 -37.39 31.72
N LEU A 328 -23.51 -37.89 30.96
CA LEU A 328 -23.73 -38.98 30.01
C LEU A 328 -24.24 -40.24 30.72
N TYR A 329 -23.65 -40.60 31.85
CA TYR A 329 -24.09 -41.75 32.64
C TYR A 329 -25.53 -41.59 33.15
N LYS A 330 -25.89 -40.40 33.66
CA LYS A 330 -27.25 -40.10 34.09
C LYS A 330 -28.26 -40.17 32.92
N LEU A 331 -27.89 -39.65 31.75
CA LEU A 331 -28.75 -39.70 30.57
C LEU A 331 -28.92 -41.14 30.04
N GLN A 332 -27.85 -41.93 30.02
CA GLN A 332 -27.92 -43.35 29.63
C GLN A 332 -28.67 -44.21 30.66
N GLY A 333 -28.65 -43.85 31.94
CA GLY A 333 -29.42 -44.50 33.00
C GLY A 333 -30.86 -43.96 33.15
N SER A 334 -31.20 -42.85 32.50
CA SER A 334 -32.53 -42.25 32.59
C SER A 334 -33.53 -42.97 31.67
N ALA A 335 -34.76 -43.14 32.16
CA ALA A 335 -35.83 -43.69 31.35
C ALA A 335 -36.20 -42.71 30.23
N VAL A 336 -36.18 -43.19 29.00
CA VAL A 336 -36.63 -42.44 27.82
C VAL A 336 -38.08 -42.82 27.56
N TYR A 337 -38.95 -41.83 27.35
CA TYR A 337 -40.31 -42.08 26.89
C TYR A 337 -40.28 -42.54 25.44
N ILE A 338 -40.83 -43.73 25.19
CA ILE A 338 -40.86 -44.37 23.88
C ILE A 338 -42.35 -44.53 23.54
N ASP A 339 -42.77 -43.93 22.42
CA ASP A 339 -44.10 -44.10 21.83
C ASP A 339 -44.09 -45.21 20.76
N GLY A 340 -45.26 -45.65 20.29
CA GLY A 340 -45.40 -46.79 19.37
C GLY A 340 -44.59 -46.69 18.07
N ASP A 341 -44.30 -45.47 17.62
CA ASP A 341 -43.57 -45.20 16.37
C ASP A 341 -42.07 -44.92 16.58
N THR A 342 -41.54 -45.13 17.79
CA THR A 342 -40.15 -44.74 18.07
C THR A 342 -39.16 -45.78 17.53
N ILE A 343 -38.33 -45.34 16.59
CA ILE A 343 -37.21 -46.08 16.00
C ILE A 343 -35.91 -45.80 16.76
N CYS A 344 -35.12 -46.86 16.98
CA CYS A 344 -33.82 -46.78 17.63
C CYS A 344 -32.83 -46.01 16.75
N LYS A 345 -32.26 -44.91 17.26
CA LYS A 345 -31.28 -44.10 16.53
C LYS A 345 -29.93 -44.79 16.25
N ALA A 346 -29.64 -45.92 16.91
CA ALA A 346 -28.39 -46.65 16.72
C ALA A 346 -28.49 -47.76 15.66
N CYS A 347 -29.64 -48.43 15.53
CA CYS A 347 -29.82 -49.57 14.62
C CYS A 347 -31.00 -49.44 13.64
N GLY A 348 -31.83 -48.39 13.76
CA GLY A 348 -32.94 -48.09 12.85
C GLY A 348 -34.22 -48.90 13.05
N ASN A 349 -34.27 -49.82 14.03
CA ASN A 349 -35.41 -50.70 14.27
C ASN A 349 -36.41 -50.10 15.27
N GLU A 350 -37.71 -50.46 15.14
CA GLU A 350 -38.77 -50.08 16.08
C GLU A 350 -38.49 -50.62 17.49
N VAL A 351 -38.67 -49.78 18.51
CA VAL A 351 -38.25 -50.09 19.90
C VAL A 351 -39.35 -50.82 20.69
N ILE A 352 -40.63 -50.68 20.34
CA ILE A 352 -41.75 -51.34 21.01
C ILE A 352 -42.45 -52.30 20.04
N GLY A 353 -42.11 -53.59 20.14
CA GLY A 353 -42.99 -54.66 19.65
C GLY A 353 -44.00 -55.02 20.75
N THR A 354 -45.27 -54.66 20.55
CA THR A 354 -46.46 -55.08 21.34
C THR A 354 -46.18 -55.67 22.73
N GLY A 355 -45.81 -54.83 23.71
CA GLY A 355 -45.63 -55.24 25.11
C GLY A 355 -44.92 -54.17 25.93
N ILE A 356 -45.48 -53.81 27.09
CA ILE A 356 -44.92 -52.79 27.99
C ILE A 356 -43.69 -53.39 28.70
N TYR A 357 -42.49 -52.86 28.41
CA TYR A 357 -41.26 -53.20 29.13
C TYR A 357 -40.70 -51.96 29.84
N MET A 358 -40.60 -52.01 31.17
CA MET A 358 -39.77 -51.09 31.93
C MET A 358 -38.32 -51.57 31.89
N PHE A 359 -37.44 -50.83 31.21
CA PHE A 359 -36.00 -51.07 31.31
C PHE A 359 -35.43 -50.36 32.53
N ALA A 360 -35.08 -51.13 33.56
CA ALA A 360 -34.12 -50.71 34.56
C ALA A 360 -32.73 -51.15 34.08
N THR A 361 -31.92 -50.22 33.57
CA THR A 361 -30.52 -50.51 33.23
C THR A 361 -29.72 -50.65 34.53
N LYS A 362 -29.66 -51.89 35.05
CA LYS A 362 -28.68 -52.26 36.07
C LYS A 362 -27.29 -52.07 35.47
N SER A 363 -26.60 -51.04 35.90
CA SER A 363 -25.17 -50.84 35.67
C SER A 363 -24.38 -51.99 36.31
N ARG A 364 -24.00 -52.97 35.50
CA ARG A 364 -22.88 -53.85 35.82
C ARG A 364 -21.65 -53.22 35.18
N PHE A 365 -20.72 -52.75 36.02
CA PHE A 365 -19.32 -53.19 36.02
C PHE A 365 -18.65 -52.64 37.28
N GLY A 366 -18.11 -53.55 38.09
CA GLY A 366 -17.04 -53.27 39.04
C GLY A 366 -15.69 -53.55 38.40
#